data_AF-A0A1J8Q525-F1
#
_entry.id   AF-A0A1J8Q525-F1
#
_cell.length_a   1.000
_cell.length_b   1.000
_cell.length_c   1.000
_cell.angle_alpha   90.00
_cell.angle_beta   90.00
_cell.angle_gamma   90.00
#
_symmetry.space_group_name_H-M   'P 1'
#
loop_
_entity.id
_entity.type
_entity.pdbx_description
1 polymer ?
#
loop_
_entity_poly.entity_id
_entity_poly.type
_entity_poly.pdbx_seq_one_letter_code
_entity_poly.pdbx_strand_id
1 'polypeptide(L)'
;GAVSSIDYGVPPRRAQKRPAGKPKFVKFLAGDIGEGMPEVFFEDPRTFEPKPGPLGQIQTWGIFPYCEDNISDFDGIAMMYRTMAHQLEYHNLGGKPWPEKQFVDVLKDRKREQLSKLDLADLDKKDIVIKIYLKFLEDANGEPRIWRRVRFSAGMKIGVFQDKVLSPVLNWVRNLHCYTFTDIRDGALFGPEDANATDIVHVNQVGYDYLPDDKYMVAHLFSQVGDKFTYLYDYGDKWHHEIEIEQNFPIDQSYGRVQILDGKGMCPGENMQGSYQYREFLKAYDADSYIEQVKKKREILDCPNYKGFGKPPSLFNIDAFDIDQATERLTVALSSPNSVRTGMKAFTMPINPSALDPRIGKLKKGQSIQREWDHDSHGYWQETTSSTKDKRSQSICAACGKPGGQDLKTCSGCRAILYCSAEHQKAHWKDAHKKQCSRKYLKK
;
A
#
# COMPACT_ATOMS: atom_id res chain seq x y z
N GLY A 1 -30.52 7.58 36.07
CA GLY A 1 -30.13 8.79 35.36
C GLY A 1 -28.88 9.35 35.99
N ALA A 2 -27.75 9.22 35.32
CA ALA A 2 -26.54 10.04 35.45
C ALA A 2 -25.57 9.53 34.37
N VAL A 3 -25.48 10.26 33.27
CA VAL A 3 -24.53 10.01 32.18
C VAL A 3 -23.19 10.59 32.64
N SER A 4 -22.19 9.76 32.89
CA SER A 4 -20.82 10.23 33.07
C SER A 4 -20.24 10.50 31.69
N SER A 5 -20.19 11.77 31.30
CA SER A 5 -19.44 12.24 30.14
C SER A 5 -17.97 11.88 30.31
N ILE A 6 -17.45 11.05 29.41
CA ILE A 6 -16.01 10.87 29.23
C ILE A 6 -15.50 12.21 28.70
N ASP A 7 -14.76 12.93 29.54
CA ASP A 7 -14.05 14.14 29.18
C ASP A 7 -12.84 13.75 28.34
N TYR A 8 -12.99 13.77 27.02
CA TYR A 8 -11.87 13.71 26.09
C TYR A 8 -11.12 15.02 26.22
N GLY A 9 -10.25 15.12 27.23
CA GLY A 9 -9.48 16.32 27.55
C GLY A 9 -8.92 16.98 26.30
N VAL A 10 -9.62 18.01 25.83
CA VAL A 10 -9.19 18.83 24.70
C VAL A 10 -8.00 19.62 25.22
N PRO A 11 -6.77 19.41 24.71
CA PRO A 11 -5.66 20.28 25.07
C PRO A 11 -6.08 21.72 24.75
N PRO A 12 -5.78 22.70 25.62
CA PRO A 12 -6.14 24.09 25.36
C PRO A 12 -5.63 24.46 23.97
N ARG A 13 -6.51 25.02 23.13
CA ARG A 13 -6.22 25.49 21.77
C ARG A 13 -4.83 26.12 21.74
N ARG A 14 -3.83 25.41 21.21
CA ARG A 14 -2.69 26.10 20.60
C ARG A 14 -3.30 26.74 19.37
N ALA A 15 -3.73 28.00 19.51
CA ALA A 15 -3.99 28.83 18.36
C ALA A 15 -2.70 28.79 17.55
N GLN A 16 -2.66 27.97 16.49
CA GLN A 16 -1.59 28.05 15.53
C GLN A 16 -1.62 29.49 15.03
N LYS A 17 -0.61 30.27 15.42
CA LYS A 17 -0.45 31.65 14.97
C LYS A 17 -0.50 31.59 13.45
N ARG A 18 -1.32 32.45 12.84
CA ARG A 18 -1.31 32.68 11.40
C ARG A 18 0.16 32.78 10.94
N PRO A 19 0.61 31.95 9.97
CA PRO A 19 1.97 32.02 9.49
C PRO A 19 2.27 33.45 9.05
N ALA A 20 3.35 34.02 9.56
CA ALA A 20 3.69 35.42 9.34
C ALA A 20 4.24 35.60 7.92
N GLY A 21 3.37 35.79 6.92
CA GLY A 21 3.81 36.17 5.58
C GLY A 21 2.86 35.77 4.44
N LYS A 22 3.14 36.28 3.25
CA LYS A 22 2.55 35.77 2.01
C LYS A 22 3.33 34.51 1.58
N PRO A 23 2.67 33.49 1.02
CA PRO A 23 3.36 32.31 0.50
C PRO A 23 4.35 32.71 -0.60
N LYS A 24 5.53 32.08 -0.61
CA LYS A 24 6.55 32.37 -1.63
C LYS A 24 6.22 31.78 -3.00
N PHE A 25 5.49 30.68 -3.03
CA PHE A 25 5.19 29.94 -4.27
C PHE A 25 3.71 29.62 -4.47
N VAL A 26 3.06 29.04 -3.45
CA VAL A 26 1.69 28.56 -3.58
C VAL A 26 0.71 29.73 -3.78
N LYS A 27 -0.29 29.53 -4.64
CA LYS A 27 -1.30 30.53 -4.95
C LYS A 27 -2.62 30.17 -4.30
N PHE A 28 -3.14 31.09 -3.50
CA PHE A 28 -4.46 31.00 -2.88
C PHE A 28 -5.57 31.54 -3.80
N LEU A 29 -6.78 30.99 -3.65
CA LEU A 29 -7.99 31.63 -4.15
C LEU A 29 -8.33 32.88 -3.34
N ALA A 30 -9.16 33.76 -3.90
CA ALA A 30 -9.62 34.95 -3.18
C ALA A 30 -10.42 34.53 -1.92
N GLY A 31 -10.00 35.01 -0.76
CA GLY A 31 -10.60 34.65 0.54
C GLY A 31 -9.84 33.59 1.33
N ASP A 32 -9.01 32.76 0.69
CA ASP A 32 -8.12 31.83 1.39
C ASP A 32 -6.87 32.57 1.86
N ILE A 33 -6.71 32.64 3.18
CA ILE A 33 -5.59 33.29 3.86
C ILE A 33 -4.54 32.29 4.38
N GLY A 34 -4.69 30.99 4.05
CA GLY A 34 -3.79 29.94 4.52
C GLY A 34 -4.02 29.54 5.98
N GLU A 35 -5.22 29.75 6.53
CA GLU A 35 -5.53 29.32 7.89
C GLU A 35 -5.52 27.78 8.00
N GLY A 36 -4.93 27.26 9.08
CA GLY A 36 -4.76 25.81 9.32
C GLY A 36 -3.73 25.12 8.43
N MET A 37 -2.98 25.88 7.61
CA MET A 37 -1.94 25.35 6.74
C MET A 37 -0.58 25.30 7.47
N PRO A 38 0.16 24.17 7.39
CA PRO A 38 1.52 24.08 7.90
C PRO A 38 2.46 25.15 7.32
N GLU A 39 3.38 25.67 8.15
CA GLU A 39 4.31 26.74 7.75
C GLU A 39 5.17 26.37 6.53
N VAL A 40 5.48 25.09 6.34
CA VAL A 40 6.24 24.57 5.19
C VAL A 40 5.64 25.04 3.86
N PHE A 41 4.31 25.12 3.75
CA PHE A 41 3.65 25.52 2.50
C PHE A 41 3.78 27.02 2.19
N PHE A 42 4.27 27.83 3.13
CA PHE A 42 4.60 29.24 2.89
C PHE A 42 6.03 29.43 2.35
N GLU A 43 6.84 28.37 2.38
CA GLU A 43 8.19 28.35 1.82
C GLU A 43 8.21 28.20 0.29
N ASP A 44 9.41 28.16 -0.29
CA ASP A 44 9.60 27.90 -1.71
C ASP A 44 9.97 26.41 -1.92
N PRO A 45 9.11 25.60 -2.56
CA PRO A 45 9.36 24.18 -2.75
C PRO A 45 10.57 23.89 -3.65
N ARG A 46 11.12 24.87 -4.37
CA ARG A 46 12.31 24.70 -5.21
C ARG A 46 13.60 24.64 -4.40
N THR A 47 13.62 25.33 -3.26
CA THR A 47 14.77 25.39 -2.33
C THR A 47 14.47 24.73 -1.00
N PHE A 48 13.26 24.21 -0.80
CA PHE A 48 12.86 23.49 0.39
C PHE A 48 13.73 22.23 0.58
N GLU A 49 14.26 22.09 1.79
CA GLU A 49 15.04 20.94 2.23
C GLU A 49 14.35 20.28 3.42
N PRO A 50 13.88 19.03 3.29
CA PRO A 50 13.20 18.33 4.37
C PRO A 50 14.17 18.03 5.52
N LYS A 51 13.72 18.24 6.75
CA LYS A 51 14.52 17.94 7.94
C LYS A 51 14.27 16.50 8.37
N PRO A 52 15.32 15.71 8.69
CA PRO A 52 15.14 14.38 9.27
C PRO A 52 14.38 14.45 10.60
N GLY A 53 13.56 13.42 10.86
CA GLY A 53 12.91 13.27 12.16
C GLY A 53 13.84 12.68 13.23
N PRO A 54 13.31 12.33 14.41
CA PRO A 54 14.08 11.83 15.56
C PRO A 54 14.95 10.60 15.28
N LEU A 55 14.56 9.76 14.31
CA LEU A 55 15.30 8.55 13.91
C LEU A 55 16.20 8.78 12.69
N GLY A 56 16.42 10.04 12.28
CA GLY A 56 17.24 10.39 11.12
C GLY A 56 16.59 10.08 9.77
N GLN A 57 15.31 9.71 9.76
CA GLN A 57 14.55 9.38 8.56
C GLN A 57 13.62 10.52 8.19
N ILE A 58 13.46 10.79 6.89
CA ILE A 58 12.48 11.75 6.39
C ILE A 58 11.24 10.97 5.93
N GLN A 59 10.07 11.35 6.44
CA GLN A 59 8.79 10.83 5.96
C GLN A 59 7.99 11.92 5.24
N THR A 60 7.07 11.52 4.37
CA THR A 60 5.99 12.37 3.83
C THR A 60 6.48 13.69 3.22
N TRP A 61 7.51 13.62 2.39
CA TRP A 61 8.19 14.77 1.79
C TRP A 61 8.83 15.76 2.78
N GLY A 62 8.79 15.48 4.09
CA GLY A 62 9.21 16.41 5.14
C GLY A 62 8.24 17.57 5.40
N ILE A 63 6.98 17.47 4.94
CA ILE A 63 6.01 18.56 5.05
C ILE A 63 5.22 18.57 6.37
N PHE A 64 5.34 17.49 7.14
CA PHE A 64 4.71 17.34 8.44
C PHE A 64 5.76 17.26 9.55
N PRO A 65 5.45 17.76 10.77
CA PRO A 65 6.27 17.46 11.93
C PRO A 65 6.26 15.96 12.23
N TYR A 66 7.14 15.54 13.14
CA TYR A 66 7.28 14.13 13.52
C TYR A 66 7.00 13.94 15.01
N CYS A 67 6.37 12.82 15.35
CA CYS A 67 6.36 12.32 16.73
C CYS A 67 7.68 11.60 17.06
N GLU A 68 7.83 11.17 18.32
CA GLU A 68 9.03 10.47 18.82
C GLU A 68 9.35 9.20 18.04
N ASP A 69 8.34 8.50 17.53
CA ASP A 69 8.45 7.28 16.71
C ASP A 69 8.85 7.55 15.24
N ASN A 70 9.16 8.80 14.89
CA ASN A 70 9.45 9.26 13.53
C ASN A 70 8.30 9.01 12.54
N ILE A 71 7.07 9.04 13.03
CA ILE A 71 5.86 9.07 12.20
C ILE A 71 5.43 10.52 12.02
N SER A 72 4.95 10.86 10.82
CA SER A 72 4.42 12.19 10.54
C SER A 72 3.20 12.47 11.42
N ASP A 73 3.34 13.51 12.23
CA ASP A 73 2.29 14.05 13.06
C ASP A 73 1.55 15.13 12.27
N PHE A 74 0.24 14.97 12.10
CA PHE A 74 -0.59 15.89 11.36
C PHE A 74 -1.75 16.34 12.23
N ASP A 75 -2.04 17.64 12.20
CA ASP A 75 -3.20 18.20 12.91
C ASP A 75 -4.47 17.88 12.13
N GLY A 76 -5.05 16.70 12.39
CA GLY A 76 -6.24 16.22 11.71
C GLY A 76 -7.44 17.17 11.83
N ILE A 77 -7.53 17.91 12.94
CA ILE A 77 -8.60 18.88 13.17
C ILE A 77 -8.40 20.11 12.28
N ALA A 78 -7.21 20.72 12.30
CA ALA A 78 -6.89 21.87 11.45
C ALA A 78 -7.04 21.53 9.96
N MET A 79 -6.56 20.36 9.56
CA MET A 79 -6.71 19.86 8.18
C MET A 79 -8.17 19.63 7.79
N MET A 80 -8.98 19.08 8.70
CA MET A 80 -10.42 18.91 8.46
C MET A 80 -11.11 20.26 8.29
N TYR A 81 -10.86 21.23 9.17
CA TYR A 81 -11.43 22.58 9.03
C TYR A 81 -11.01 23.26 7.73
N ARG A 82 -9.71 23.17 7.38
CA ARG A 82 -9.19 23.74 6.12
C ARG A 82 -9.84 23.07 4.90
N THR A 83 -9.95 21.75 4.92
CA THR A 83 -10.64 20.97 3.90
C THR A 83 -12.10 21.43 3.80
N MET A 84 -12.85 21.47 4.89
CA MET A 84 -14.26 21.91 4.88
C MET A 84 -14.45 23.34 4.38
N ALA A 85 -13.55 24.26 4.76
CA ALA A 85 -13.64 25.67 4.38
C ALA A 85 -13.39 25.89 2.88
N HIS A 86 -12.40 25.20 2.31
CA HIS A 86 -11.88 25.54 0.99
C HIS A 86 -12.04 24.44 -0.07
N GLN A 87 -12.35 23.19 0.30
CA GLN A 87 -12.45 22.06 -0.65
C GLN A 87 -13.42 22.36 -1.78
N LEU A 88 -14.62 22.87 -1.48
CA LEU A 88 -15.61 23.20 -2.50
C LEU A 88 -15.17 24.36 -3.39
N GLU A 89 -14.46 25.35 -2.84
CA GLU A 89 -13.98 26.52 -3.60
C GLU A 89 -12.93 26.11 -4.63
N TYR A 90 -11.97 25.28 -4.24
CA TYR A 90 -10.94 24.78 -5.16
C TYR A 90 -11.50 23.76 -6.16
N HIS A 91 -12.40 22.86 -5.75
CA HIS A 91 -12.99 21.84 -6.65
C HIS A 91 -14.02 22.40 -7.63
N ASN A 92 -14.95 23.25 -7.20
CA ASN A 92 -16.11 23.64 -8.00
C ASN A 92 -16.01 25.02 -8.65
N LEU A 93 -15.25 25.96 -8.06
CA LEU A 93 -15.25 27.37 -8.47
C LEU A 93 -13.93 27.84 -9.10
N GLY A 94 -12.79 27.25 -8.70
CA GLY A 94 -11.48 27.75 -9.09
C GLY A 94 -10.85 27.08 -10.31
N GLY A 95 -11.12 25.79 -10.55
CA GLY A 95 -10.39 24.98 -11.54
C GLY A 95 -8.86 24.94 -11.30
N LYS A 96 -8.40 25.38 -10.11
CA LYS A 96 -6.99 25.50 -9.73
C LYS A 96 -6.64 24.40 -8.72
N PRO A 97 -5.42 23.84 -8.80
CA PRO A 97 -4.96 22.87 -7.81
C PRO A 97 -4.88 23.52 -6.42
N TRP A 98 -5.11 22.71 -5.39
CA TRP A 98 -4.99 23.13 -4.00
C TRP A 98 -3.56 23.64 -3.72
N PRO A 99 -3.36 24.62 -2.84
CA PRO A 99 -2.03 25.17 -2.55
C PRO A 99 -1.02 24.11 -2.13
N GLU A 100 -1.42 23.16 -1.30
CA GLU A 100 -0.59 22.03 -0.85
C GLU A 100 -0.17 21.15 -2.03
N LYS A 101 -1.10 20.88 -2.94
CA LYS A 101 -0.82 20.14 -4.18
C LYS A 101 0.16 20.89 -5.08
N GLN A 102 0.04 22.22 -5.20
CA GLN A 102 1.00 23.03 -5.96
C GLN A 102 2.42 22.89 -5.41
N PHE A 103 2.58 22.86 -4.09
CA PHE A 103 3.87 22.66 -3.44
C PHE A 103 4.42 21.25 -3.70
N VAL A 104 3.60 20.22 -3.45
CA VAL A 104 4.00 18.81 -3.61
C VAL A 104 4.27 18.45 -5.08
N ASP A 105 3.58 19.05 -6.04
CA ASP A 105 3.85 18.85 -7.47
C ASP A 105 5.28 19.29 -7.84
N VAL A 106 5.79 20.37 -7.26
CA VAL A 106 7.19 20.79 -7.46
C VAL A 106 8.16 19.80 -6.83
N LEU A 107 7.87 19.28 -5.63
CA LEU A 107 8.72 18.26 -4.99
C LEU A 107 8.75 16.97 -5.83
N LYS A 108 7.60 16.56 -6.34
CA LYS A 108 7.47 15.44 -7.28
C LYS A 108 8.33 15.70 -8.51
N ASP A 109 8.21 16.85 -9.16
CA ASP A 109 8.99 17.18 -10.36
C ASP A 109 10.51 17.14 -10.09
N ARG A 110 10.97 17.72 -8.97
CA ARG A 110 12.37 17.63 -8.53
C ARG A 110 12.83 16.18 -8.38
N LYS A 111 12.04 15.35 -7.69
CA LYS A 111 12.35 13.92 -7.52
C LYS A 111 12.31 13.16 -8.84
N ARG A 112 11.39 13.47 -9.76
CA ARG A 112 11.38 12.86 -11.11
C ARG A 112 12.65 13.18 -11.86
N GLU A 113 13.10 14.43 -11.83
CA GLU A 113 14.33 14.85 -12.48
C GLU A 113 15.55 14.14 -11.87
N GLN A 114 15.63 14.08 -10.54
CA GLN A 114 16.67 13.33 -9.83
C GLN A 114 16.69 11.85 -10.24
N LEU A 115 15.54 11.17 -10.21
CA LEU A 115 15.44 9.76 -10.58
C LEU A 115 15.70 9.51 -12.06
N SER A 116 15.41 10.47 -12.94
CA SER A 116 15.72 10.35 -14.38
C SER A 116 17.22 10.35 -14.68
N LYS A 117 18.02 10.93 -13.78
CA LYS A 117 19.48 11.02 -13.87
C LYS A 117 20.18 9.97 -13.00
N LEU A 118 19.43 9.20 -12.21
CA LEU A 118 19.97 8.20 -11.31
C LEU A 118 20.51 7.01 -12.10
N ASP A 119 21.80 6.70 -11.90
CA ASP A 119 22.38 5.44 -12.33
C ASP A 119 22.13 4.37 -11.25
N LEU A 120 21.48 3.27 -11.64
CA LEU A 120 21.18 2.17 -10.73
C LEU A 120 22.35 1.18 -10.58
N ALA A 121 23.45 1.33 -11.33
CA ALA A 121 24.61 0.44 -11.25
C ALA A 121 24.22 -1.06 -11.34
N ASP A 122 23.37 -1.37 -12.33
CA ASP A 122 22.76 -2.69 -12.58
C ASP A 122 21.93 -3.27 -11.43
N LEU A 123 21.56 -2.48 -10.42
CA LEU A 123 20.78 -2.95 -9.28
C LEU A 123 19.43 -3.52 -9.70
N ASP A 124 18.81 -2.96 -10.73
CA ASP A 124 17.57 -3.45 -11.34
C ASP A 124 17.69 -4.87 -11.94
N LYS A 125 18.91 -5.34 -12.23
CA LYS A 125 19.17 -6.68 -12.77
C LYS A 125 19.46 -7.71 -11.68
N LYS A 126 19.55 -7.30 -10.42
CA LYS A 126 19.93 -8.16 -9.29
C LYS A 126 18.71 -8.67 -8.53
N ASP A 127 18.85 -9.86 -7.96
CA ASP A 127 17.98 -10.34 -6.90
C ASP A 127 18.41 -9.73 -5.57
N ILE A 128 17.45 -9.48 -4.69
CA ILE A 128 17.66 -9.02 -3.33
C ILE A 128 16.87 -9.89 -2.35
N VAL A 129 17.33 -9.93 -1.10
CA VAL A 129 16.52 -10.36 0.04
C VAL A 129 16.13 -9.12 0.83
N ILE A 130 14.83 -9.00 1.12
CA ILE A 130 14.34 -8.01 2.07
C ILE A 130 13.83 -8.70 3.33
N LYS A 131 13.88 -7.97 4.45
CA LYS A 131 13.07 -8.24 5.64
C LYS A 131 12.07 -7.11 5.81
N ILE A 132 10.79 -7.47 5.81
CA ILE A 132 9.70 -6.55 6.09
C ILE A 132 9.09 -6.89 7.45
N TYR A 133 8.84 -5.88 8.27
CA TYR A 133 8.15 -6.06 9.55
C TYR A 133 7.16 -4.93 9.82
N LEU A 134 6.12 -5.26 10.59
CA LEU A 134 5.18 -4.26 11.09
C LEU A 134 5.83 -3.50 12.24
N LYS A 135 5.90 -2.18 12.12
CA LYS A 135 6.45 -1.32 13.17
C LYS A 135 5.58 -1.36 14.42
N PHE A 136 6.22 -1.12 15.56
CA PHE A 136 5.60 -1.02 16.90
C PHE A 136 5.07 -2.34 17.48
N LEU A 137 5.17 -3.45 16.75
CA LEU A 137 4.71 -4.76 17.19
C LEU A 137 5.90 -5.61 17.64
N GLU A 138 6.30 -5.43 18.89
CA GLU A 138 7.39 -6.18 19.52
C GLU A 138 6.84 -7.27 20.44
N ASP A 139 7.56 -8.38 20.56
CA ASP A 139 7.31 -9.40 21.57
C ASP A 139 7.95 -9.02 22.92
N ALA A 140 7.82 -9.90 23.92
CA ALA A 140 8.35 -9.67 25.27
C ALA A 140 9.88 -9.48 25.33
N ASN A 141 10.62 -9.87 24.29
CA ASN A 141 12.07 -9.70 24.20
C ASN A 141 12.47 -8.43 23.40
N GLY A 142 11.50 -7.64 22.93
CA GLY A 142 11.75 -6.49 22.07
C GLY A 142 11.97 -6.86 20.59
N GLU A 143 11.72 -8.11 20.20
CA GLU A 143 11.90 -8.55 18.81
C GLU A 143 10.64 -8.32 17.99
N PRO A 144 10.73 -7.99 16.69
CA PRO A 144 9.57 -7.85 15.82
C PRO A 144 8.69 -9.12 15.85
N ARG A 145 7.42 -8.96 16.22
CA ARG A 145 6.47 -10.07 16.35
C ARG A 145 5.97 -10.56 14.99
N ILE A 146 5.84 -9.66 14.02
CA ILE A 146 5.30 -9.95 12.69
C ILE A 146 6.29 -9.48 11.62
N TRP A 147 6.91 -10.42 10.91
CA TRP A 147 7.87 -10.12 9.84
C TRP A 147 7.96 -11.23 8.78
N ARG A 148 8.49 -10.87 7.60
CA ARG A 148 8.70 -11.78 6.46
C ARG A 148 10.05 -11.53 5.81
N ARG A 149 10.72 -12.59 5.37
CA ARG A 149 11.89 -12.51 4.47
C ARG A 149 11.51 -12.98 3.07
N VAL A 150 11.81 -12.16 2.09
CA VAL A 150 11.42 -12.42 0.69
C VAL A 150 12.59 -12.13 -0.23
N ARG A 151 12.88 -13.09 -1.12
CA ARG A 151 13.79 -12.91 -2.25
C ARG A 151 13.02 -12.57 -3.52
N PHE A 152 13.47 -11.58 -4.28
CA PHE A 152 12.90 -11.21 -5.58
C PHE A 152 13.86 -10.29 -6.37
N SER A 153 13.53 -9.95 -7.62
CA SER A 153 14.32 -9.01 -8.42
C SER A 153 14.04 -7.55 -8.04
N ALA A 154 15.09 -6.77 -7.78
CA ALA A 154 14.97 -5.33 -7.49
C ALA A 154 14.44 -4.51 -8.69
N GLY A 155 14.51 -5.04 -9.91
CA GLY A 155 13.92 -4.45 -11.13
C GLY A 155 12.41 -4.58 -11.22
N MET A 156 11.73 -5.16 -10.22
CA MET A 156 10.28 -5.20 -10.17
C MET A 156 9.70 -3.80 -9.98
N LYS A 157 8.65 -3.45 -10.73
CA LYS A 157 7.90 -2.19 -10.53
C LYS A 157 7.27 -2.16 -9.14
N ILE A 158 7.28 -1.00 -8.49
CA ILE A 158 6.80 -0.85 -7.11
C ILE A 158 5.33 -1.30 -6.99
N GLY A 159 4.48 -0.87 -7.91
CA GLY A 159 3.05 -1.27 -7.90
C GLY A 159 2.82 -2.77 -8.11
N VAL A 160 3.72 -3.45 -8.85
CA VAL A 160 3.70 -4.91 -9.05
C VAL A 160 4.21 -5.61 -7.80
N PHE A 161 5.29 -5.12 -7.20
CA PHE A 161 5.81 -5.62 -5.94
C PHE A 161 4.75 -5.55 -4.83
N GLN A 162 4.02 -4.44 -4.72
CA GLN A 162 2.94 -4.33 -3.75
C GLN A 162 1.80 -5.33 -4.03
N ASP A 163 1.26 -5.32 -5.25
CA ASP A 163 0.07 -6.11 -5.60
C ASP A 163 0.35 -7.63 -5.63
N LYS A 164 1.53 -8.03 -6.11
CA LYS A 164 1.87 -9.41 -6.41
C LYS A 164 2.75 -10.09 -5.38
N VAL A 165 3.46 -9.32 -4.56
CA VAL A 165 4.41 -9.86 -3.58
C VAL A 165 4.03 -9.47 -2.16
N LEU A 166 3.99 -8.17 -1.83
CA LEU A 166 3.74 -7.76 -0.44
C LEU A 166 2.35 -8.13 0.04
N SER A 167 1.29 -7.79 -0.70
CA SER A 167 -0.07 -8.14 -0.30
C SER A 167 -0.23 -9.64 0.02
N PRO A 168 0.10 -10.59 -0.87
CA PRO A 168 -0.07 -12.01 -0.54
C PRO A 168 0.86 -12.51 0.58
N VAL A 169 2.11 -12.03 0.66
CA VAL A 169 3.09 -12.44 1.69
C VAL A 169 2.67 -11.97 3.08
N LEU A 170 2.13 -10.76 3.17
CA LEU A 170 1.57 -10.19 4.38
C LEU A 170 0.10 -10.60 4.60
N ASN A 171 -0.51 -11.40 3.72
CA ASN A 171 -1.94 -11.70 3.81
C ASN A 171 -2.83 -10.44 3.85
N TRP A 172 -2.43 -9.35 3.19
CA TRP A 172 -3.32 -8.24 2.90
C TRP A 172 -4.17 -8.56 1.68
N VAL A 173 -5.42 -8.09 1.68
CA VAL A 173 -6.33 -8.23 0.55
C VAL A 173 -5.84 -7.35 -0.59
N ARG A 174 -5.54 -7.98 -1.72
CA ARG A 174 -5.13 -7.27 -2.92
C ARG A 174 -6.20 -6.27 -3.35
N ASN A 175 -5.75 -5.08 -3.70
CA ASN A 175 -6.58 -4.00 -4.26
C ASN A 175 -7.66 -3.44 -3.33
N LEU A 176 -7.56 -3.64 -2.01
CA LEU A 176 -8.58 -3.16 -1.07
C LEU A 176 -8.34 -1.70 -0.63
N HIS A 177 -7.12 -1.40 -0.20
CA HIS A 177 -6.75 -0.11 0.37
C HIS A 177 -5.69 0.63 -0.46
N CYS A 178 -5.60 1.94 -0.26
CA CYS A 178 -4.47 2.74 -0.71
C CYS A 178 -3.19 2.39 0.06
N TYR A 179 -2.05 2.77 -0.51
CA TYR A 179 -0.76 2.59 0.13
C TYR A 179 0.26 3.61 -0.39
N THR A 180 1.36 3.78 0.34
CA THR A 180 2.55 4.47 -0.14
C THR A 180 3.82 3.77 0.30
N PHE A 181 4.83 3.80 -0.56
CA PHE A 181 6.22 3.59 -0.17
C PHE A 181 6.90 4.94 0.02
N THR A 182 7.77 5.04 1.02
CA THR A 182 8.55 6.25 1.29
C THR A 182 10.04 5.97 1.15
N ASP A 183 10.71 6.70 0.27
CA ASP A 183 12.17 6.80 0.27
C ASP A 183 12.59 7.67 1.45
N ILE A 184 13.10 7.05 2.52
CA ILE A 184 13.37 7.75 3.79
C ILE A 184 14.57 8.71 3.74
N ARG A 185 15.32 8.71 2.63
CA ARG A 185 16.46 9.61 2.40
C ARG A 185 16.02 11.04 2.09
N ASP A 186 14.83 11.20 1.52
CA ASP A 186 14.26 12.51 1.16
C ASP A 186 12.74 12.62 1.37
N GLY A 187 12.09 11.58 1.87
CA GLY A 187 10.66 11.54 2.14
C GLY A 187 9.78 11.33 0.91
N ALA A 188 10.35 11.09 -0.28
CA ALA A 188 9.56 10.96 -1.49
C ALA A 188 8.59 9.77 -1.42
N LEU A 189 7.33 10.03 -1.76
CA LEU A 189 6.26 9.05 -1.74
C LEU A 189 6.02 8.43 -3.11
N PHE A 190 5.73 7.13 -3.13
CA PHE A 190 5.35 6.36 -4.32
C PHE A 190 4.07 5.58 -4.05
N GLY A 191 3.08 5.69 -4.93
CA GLY A 191 1.76 5.06 -4.74
C GLY A 191 0.98 4.86 -6.04
N PRO A 192 -0.19 4.23 -5.96
CA PRO A 192 -0.97 3.81 -7.12
C PRO A 192 -1.67 5.00 -7.80
N GLU A 193 -1.31 5.30 -9.04
CA GLU A 193 -1.99 6.33 -9.85
C GLU A 193 -3.45 5.96 -10.11
N ASP A 194 -4.34 6.96 -10.11
CA ASP A 194 -5.79 6.81 -10.29
C ASP A 194 -6.49 5.87 -9.28
N ALA A 195 -5.90 5.67 -8.10
CA ALA A 195 -6.50 4.86 -7.04
C ALA A 195 -7.82 5.46 -6.53
N ASN A 196 -8.83 4.60 -6.37
CA ASN A 196 -10.16 4.99 -5.93
C ASN A 196 -10.71 4.15 -4.75
N ALA A 197 -9.82 3.57 -3.94
CA ALA A 197 -10.23 2.92 -2.70
C ALA A 197 -10.90 3.90 -1.74
N THR A 198 -11.70 3.37 -0.81
CA THR A 198 -12.49 4.17 0.16
C THR A 198 -11.63 5.12 0.98
N ASP A 199 -10.44 4.67 1.35
CA ASP A 199 -9.49 5.36 2.22
C ASP A 199 -8.68 6.45 1.51
N ILE A 200 -8.81 6.64 0.19
CA ILE A 200 -8.13 7.71 -0.56
C ILE A 200 -8.47 9.11 -0.02
N VAL A 201 -9.63 9.25 0.65
CA VAL A 201 -10.05 10.49 1.32
C VAL A 201 -9.05 10.97 2.37
N HIS A 202 -8.18 10.08 2.87
CA HIS A 202 -7.13 10.40 3.84
C HIS A 202 -5.78 10.76 3.20
N VAL A 203 -5.69 10.89 1.87
CA VAL A 203 -4.41 11.20 1.16
C VAL A 203 -3.74 12.48 1.65
N ASN A 204 -4.53 13.47 2.06
CA ASN A 204 -4.02 14.70 2.67
C ASN A 204 -3.27 14.44 3.98
N GLN A 205 -3.66 13.43 4.76
CA GLN A 205 -3.01 13.04 6.01
C GLN A 205 -1.76 12.17 5.81
N VAL A 206 -1.45 11.80 4.57
CA VAL A 206 -0.29 10.97 4.23
C VAL A 206 0.78 11.82 3.55
N GLY A 207 0.43 12.60 2.53
CA GLY A 207 1.41 13.46 1.86
C GLY A 207 0.86 14.27 0.71
N TYR A 208 -0.46 14.40 0.62
CA TYR A 208 -1.25 15.05 -0.45
C TYR A 208 -1.12 14.41 -1.84
N ASP A 209 0.06 13.94 -2.22
CA ASP A 209 0.32 13.32 -3.51
C ASP A 209 1.62 12.48 -3.47
N TYR A 210 1.78 11.64 -4.48
CA TYR A 210 2.90 10.72 -4.64
C TYR A 210 3.31 10.57 -6.11
N LEU A 211 4.49 10.01 -6.32
CA LEU A 211 4.93 9.55 -7.63
C LEU A 211 4.23 8.23 -8.00
N PRO A 212 3.89 8.02 -9.28
CA PRO A 212 3.20 6.82 -9.73
C PRO A 212 4.12 5.59 -9.62
N ASP A 213 3.72 4.62 -8.81
CA ASP A 213 4.47 3.40 -8.47
C ASP A 213 4.75 2.47 -9.67
N ASP A 214 4.03 2.63 -10.78
CA ASP A 214 4.17 1.81 -11.98
C ASP A 214 5.28 2.31 -12.91
N LYS A 215 5.80 3.53 -12.68
CA LYS A 215 6.94 4.11 -13.41
C LYS A 215 8.27 3.74 -12.77
N TYR A 216 8.30 3.48 -11.47
CA TYR A 216 9.52 3.22 -10.71
C TYR A 216 9.67 1.75 -10.29
N MET A 217 10.91 1.32 -10.10
CA MET A 217 11.29 -0.01 -9.63
C MET A 217 11.71 0.04 -8.17
N VAL A 218 11.65 -1.09 -7.46
CA VAL A 218 12.14 -1.21 -6.07
C VAL A 218 13.61 -0.76 -5.96
N ALA A 219 14.44 -1.02 -6.98
CA ALA A 219 15.81 -0.53 -7.08
C ALA A 219 15.99 0.99 -6.93
N HIS A 220 14.95 1.82 -7.08
CA HIS A 220 15.05 3.27 -6.87
C HIS A 220 14.95 3.65 -5.38
N LEU A 221 14.46 2.76 -4.52
CA LEU A 221 14.19 3.05 -3.10
C LEU A 221 15.39 2.79 -2.18
N PHE A 222 16.49 2.26 -2.72
CA PHE A 222 17.69 1.93 -1.95
C PHE A 222 18.94 2.00 -2.84
N SER A 223 20.12 1.92 -2.23
CA SER A 223 21.41 1.94 -2.92
C SER A 223 22.34 0.82 -2.45
N GLN A 224 22.22 0.36 -1.22
CA GLN A 224 23.08 -0.68 -0.64
C GLN A 224 22.36 -1.59 0.35
N VAL A 225 23.04 -2.66 0.77
CA VAL A 225 22.58 -3.53 1.86
C VAL A 225 22.55 -2.75 3.17
N GLY A 226 21.53 -2.98 4.00
CA GLY A 226 21.25 -2.24 5.23
C GLY A 226 20.40 -0.99 5.03
N ASP A 227 20.20 -0.55 3.79
CA ASP A 227 19.26 0.53 3.49
C ASP A 227 17.83 0.10 3.81
N LYS A 228 17.02 1.10 4.15
CA LYS A 228 15.63 0.93 4.55
C LYS A 228 14.72 1.84 3.76
N PHE A 229 13.47 1.43 3.60
CA PHE A 229 12.37 2.28 3.14
C PHE A 229 11.09 1.85 3.85
N THR A 230 10.09 2.73 3.95
CA THR A 230 8.85 2.42 4.67
C THR A 230 7.70 2.13 3.72
N TYR A 231 6.74 1.35 4.20
CA TYR A 231 5.50 1.02 3.49
C TYR A 231 4.31 1.26 4.42
N LEU A 232 3.45 2.21 4.04
CA LEU A 232 2.19 2.48 4.71
C LEU A 232 1.08 1.81 3.91
N TYR A 233 0.34 0.92 4.55
CA TYR A 233 -0.84 0.26 3.99
C TYR A 233 -2.08 0.72 4.75
N ASP A 234 -3.17 0.97 4.01
CA ASP A 234 -4.42 1.52 4.52
C ASP A 234 -4.27 2.94 5.06
N TYR A 235 -4.75 3.92 4.32
CA TYR A 235 -4.68 5.31 4.77
C TYR A 235 -5.66 5.61 5.92
N GLY A 236 -6.66 4.75 6.13
CA GLY A 236 -7.56 4.81 7.28
C GLY A 236 -6.85 4.29 8.53
N ASP A 237 -6.60 2.99 8.58
CA ASP A 237 -6.01 2.32 9.76
C ASP A 237 -4.53 2.67 9.99
N LYS A 238 -3.76 2.89 8.93
CA LYS A 238 -2.32 3.22 8.95
C LYS A 238 -1.46 2.08 9.50
N TRP A 239 -1.36 1.00 8.73
CA TRP A 239 -0.42 -0.08 9.00
C TRP A 239 1.00 0.31 8.55
N HIS A 240 1.86 0.58 9.53
CA HIS A 240 3.23 1.00 9.30
C HIS A 240 4.17 -0.20 9.18
N HIS A 241 4.92 -0.26 8.08
CA HIS A 241 5.93 -1.28 7.84
C HIS A 241 7.29 -0.63 7.57
N GLU A 242 8.34 -1.30 8.00
CA GLU A 242 9.72 -1.00 7.60
C GLU A 242 10.26 -2.17 6.77
N ILE A 243 10.96 -1.85 5.68
CA ILE A 243 11.55 -2.81 4.76
C ILE A 243 13.06 -2.55 4.72
N GLU A 244 13.83 -3.55 5.12
CA GLU A 244 15.29 -3.51 5.12
C GLU A 244 15.84 -4.41 4.02
N ILE A 245 16.88 -3.94 3.33
CA ILE A 245 17.64 -4.72 2.36
C ILE A 245 18.67 -5.58 3.10
N GLU A 246 18.39 -6.88 3.29
CA GLU A 246 19.30 -7.79 4.00
C GLU A 246 20.44 -8.31 3.10
N GLN A 247 20.17 -8.49 1.80
CA GLN A 247 21.15 -9.08 0.88
C GLN A 247 20.95 -8.63 -0.56
N ASN A 248 22.04 -8.54 -1.31
CA ASN A 248 22.06 -8.33 -2.76
C ASN A 248 22.85 -9.46 -3.43
N PHE A 249 22.32 -10.01 -4.53
CA PHE A 249 22.98 -11.08 -5.28
C PHE A 249 23.72 -10.52 -6.50
N PRO A 250 24.88 -11.09 -6.85
CA PRO A 250 25.49 -10.89 -8.17
C PRO A 250 24.53 -11.24 -9.32
N ILE A 251 24.73 -10.65 -10.50
CA ILE A 251 23.85 -10.84 -11.67
C ILE A 251 23.80 -12.32 -12.10
N ASP A 252 24.93 -13.01 -12.08
CA ASP A 252 25.05 -14.45 -12.42
C ASP A 252 24.32 -15.37 -11.44
N GLN A 253 24.06 -14.88 -10.22
CA GLN A 253 23.27 -15.58 -9.20
C GLN A 253 21.81 -15.10 -9.13
N SER A 254 21.44 -14.14 -9.98
CA SER A 254 20.11 -13.53 -10.00
C SER A 254 19.22 -14.22 -11.03
N TYR A 255 18.16 -14.87 -10.55
CA TYR A 255 17.22 -15.63 -11.38
C TYR A 255 15.81 -15.01 -11.39
N GLY A 256 15.56 -13.97 -10.60
CA GLY A 256 14.34 -13.16 -10.62
C GLY A 256 13.11 -13.82 -10.03
N ARG A 257 13.23 -15.00 -9.41
CA ARG A 257 12.09 -15.71 -8.84
C ARG A 257 11.75 -15.10 -7.47
N VAL A 258 10.47 -14.87 -7.24
CA VAL A 258 9.93 -14.47 -5.95
C VAL A 258 9.85 -15.70 -5.05
N GLN A 259 10.44 -15.62 -3.87
CA GLN A 259 10.46 -16.69 -2.88
C GLN A 259 10.29 -16.13 -1.48
N ILE A 260 9.37 -16.72 -0.72
CA ILE A 260 9.30 -16.50 0.73
C ILE A 260 10.36 -17.39 1.36
N LEU A 261 11.29 -16.79 2.09
CA LEU A 261 12.40 -17.51 2.71
C LEU A 261 12.08 -17.88 4.15
N ASP A 262 11.41 -16.97 4.87
CA ASP A 262 11.18 -17.11 6.30
C ASP A 262 10.12 -16.10 6.78
N GLY A 263 9.62 -16.26 8.01
CA GLY A 263 8.72 -15.30 8.64
C GLY A 263 8.25 -15.73 10.03
N LYS A 264 7.69 -14.78 10.77
CA LYS A 264 7.12 -14.97 12.11
C LYS A 264 5.83 -14.18 12.25
N GLY A 265 4.89 -14.70 13.04
CA GLY A 265 3.63 -14.04 13.37
C GLY A 265 2.64 -13.99 12.21
N MET A 266 1.37 -14.19 12.52
CA MET A 266 0.27 -13.95 11.59
C MET A 266 0.12 -12.46 11.38
N CYS A 267 -0.23 -12.04 10.16
CA CYS A 267 -0.50 -10.63 9.90
C CYS A 267 -1.82 -10.23 10.58
N PRO A 268 -2.02 -8.95 10.94
CA PRO A 268 -3.30 -8.50 11.49
C PRO A 268 -4.46 -8.75 10.52
N GLY A 269 -5.67 -8.80 11.05
CA GLY A 269 -6.88 -8.75 10.22
C GLY A 269 -7.01 -7.40 9.52
N GLU A 270 -7.63 -7.38 8.34
CA GLU A 270 -8.06 -6.12 7.71
C GLU A 270 -9.01 -5.35 8.63
N ASN A 271 -8.88 -4.02 8.70
CA ASN A 271 -9.71 -3.11 9.52
C ASN A 271 -9.54 -3.27 11.05
N MET A 272 -8.37 -3.72 11.52
CA MET A 272 -8.05 -3.85 12.95
C MET A 272 -7.35 -2.60 13.55
N GLN A 273 -7.66 -1.41 13.02
CA GLN A 273 -7.32 -0.10 13.60
C GLN A 273 -5.82 0.23 13.63
N GLY A 274 -5.00 -0.39 12.78
CA GLY A 274 -3.61 0.00 12.60
C GLY A 274 -2.61 -0.49 13.64
N SER A 275 -1.34 -0.16 13.43
CA SER A 275 -0.21 -0.74 14.18
C SER A 275 -0.27 -0.45 15.69
N TYR A 276 -0.65 0.76 16.12
CA TYR A 276 -0.65 1.14 17.53
C TYR A 276 -1.75 0.45 18.32
N GLN A 277 -2.97 0.42 17.79
CA GLN A 277 -4.11 -0.22 18.43
C GLN A 277 -3.92 -1.74 18.43
N TYR A 278 -3.37 -2.30 17.35
CA TYR A 278 -3.07 -3.72 17.30
C TYR A 278 -1.96 -4.12 18.28
N ARG A 279 -0.99 -3.23 18.57
CA ARG A 279 -0.02 -3.45 19.65
C ARG A 279 -0.72 -3.66 20.99
N GLU A 280 -1.68 -2.81 21.31
CA GLU A 280 -2.44 -2.93 22.57
C GLU A 280 -3.36 -4.15 22.56
N PHE A 281 -3.95 -4.49 21.41
CA PHE A 281 -4.69 -5.74 21.22
C PHE A 281 -3.85 -6.97 21.54
N LEU A 282 -2.61 -7.01 21.02
CA LEU A 282 -1.64 -8.08 21.23
C LEU A 282 -1.19 -8.19 22.69
N LYS A 283 -0.85 -7.06 23.34
CA LYS A 283 -0.51 -7.04 24.77
C LYS A 283 -1.66 -7.58 25.62
N ALA A 284 -2.89 -7.15 25.32
CA ALA A 284 -4.06 -7.63 26.02
C ALA A 284 -4.31 -9.12 25.74
N TYR A 285 -4.09 -9.60 24.51
CA TYR A 285 -4.20 -11.01 24.16
C TYR A 285 -3.20 -11.88 24.97
N ASP A 286 -1.97 -11.41 25.15
CA ASP A 286 -0.94 -12.15 25.90
C ASP A 286 -1.26 -12.22 27.40
N ALA A 287 -1.94 -11.21 27.95
CA ALA A 287 -2.37 -11.16 29.35
C ALA A 287 -3.72 -11.87 29.61
N ASP A 288 -4.46 -12.23 28.57
CA ASP A 288 -5.83 -12.71 28.67
C ASP A 288 -5.95 -14.18 29.09
N SER A 289 -7.12 -14.51 29.67
CA SER A 289 -7.52 -15.91 29.84
C SER A 289 -7.72 -16.61 28.49
N TYR A 290 -7.63 -17.94 28.48
CA TYR A 290 -7.86 -18.73 27.26
C TYR A 290 -9.19 -18.42 26.56
N ILE A 291 -10.26 -18.14 27.31
CA ILE A 291 -11.59 -17.83 26.75
C ILE A 291 -11.55 -16.50 25.97
N GLU A 292 -10.92 -15.47 26.54
CA GLU A 292 -10.80 -14.17 25.88
C GLU A 292 -9.84 -14.23 24.68
N GLN A 293 -8.76 -14.99 24.79
CA GLN A 293 -7.88 -15.28 23.65
C GLN A 293 -8.65 -15.92 22.49
N VAL A 294 -9.53 -16.90 22.75
CA VAL A 294 -10.35 -17.53 21.69
C VAL A 294 -11.27 -16.52 21.02
N LYS A 295 -11.86 -15.57 21.76
CA LYS A 295 -12.70 -14.50 21.16
C LYS A 295 -11.87 -13.60 20.24
N LYS A 296 -10.71 -13.15 20.69
CA LYS A 296 -9.78 -12.34 19.88
C LYS A 296 -9.30 -13.06 18.63
N LYS A 297 -9.03 -14.36 18.71
CA LYS A 297 -8.72 -15.17 17.52
C LYS A 297 -9.87 -15.20 16.52
N ARG A 298 -11.12 -15.27 16.99
CA ARG A 298 -12.30 -15.22 16.11
C ARG A 298 -12.42 -13.85 15.45
N GLU A 299 -12.22 -12.77 16.18
CA GLU A 299 -12.22 -11.41 15.63
C GLU A 299 -11.22 -11.28 14.46
N ILE A 300 -10.01 -11.81 14.60
CA ILE A 300 -9.03 -11.84 13.49
C ILE A 300 -9.55 -12.70 12.33
N LEU A 301 -10.10 -13.89 12.63
CA LEU A 301 -10.56 -14.84 11.61
C LEU A 301 -11.79 -14.34 10.82
N ASP A 302 -12.59 -13.47 11.42
CA ASP A 302 -13.76 -12.85 10.77
C ASP A 302 -13.35 -11.73 9.78
N CYS A 303 -12.09 -11.29 9.81
CA CYS A 303 -11.58 -10.26 8.92
C CYS A 303 -11.48 -10.76 7.45
N PRO A 304 -11.67 -9.87 6.45
CA PRO A 304 -11.66 -10.21 5.03
C PRO A 304 -10.47 -11.06 4.55
N ASN A 305 -9.26 -10.79 5.06
CA ASN A 305 -8.05 -11.54 4.70
C ASN A 305 -7.96 -12.95 5.31
N TYR A 306 -8.84 -13.29 6.26
CA TYR A 306 -8.88 -14.60 6.92
C TYR A 306 -10.08 -15.45 6.56
N LYS A 307 -11.01 -14.97 5.73
CA LYS A 307 -12.14 -15.76 5.22
C LYS A 307 -11.72 -17.09 4.57
N GLY A 308 -10.52 -17.14 3.99
CA GLY A 308 -9.93 -18.33 3.38
C GLY A 308 -9.10 -19.23 4.33
N PHE A 309 -9.07 -18.97 5.64
CA PHE A 309 -8.22 -19.73 6.58
C PHE A 309 -8.56 -21.23 6.57
N GLY A 310 -9.84 -21.58 6.46
CA GLY A 310 -10.32 -22.94 6.19
C GLY A 310 -10.00 -23.99 7.26
N LYS A 311 -9.38 -23.58 8.39
CA LYS A 311 -9.03 -24.43 9.53
C LYS A 311 -9.84 -24.00 10.76
N PRO A 312 -10.09 -24.89 11.73
CA PRO A 312 -10.74 -24.52 13.00
C PRO A 312 -10.02 -23.39 13.74
N PRO A 313 -10.74 -22.49 14.45
CA PRO A 313 -10.12 -21.42 15.23
C PRO A 313 -9.12 -21.89 16.29
N SER A 314 -9.23 -23.14 16.76
CA SER A 314 -8.27 -23.75 17.69
C SER A 314 -6.88 -23.94 17.09
N LEU A 315 -6.77 -24.08 15.77
CA LEU A 315 -5.49 -24.17 15.07
C LEU A 315 -4.91 -22.80 14.72
N PHE A 316 -5.63 -21.72 15.00
CA PHE A 316 -5.12 -20.36 14.79
C PHE A 316 -4.10 -20.02 15.89
N ASN A 317 -2.86 -19.81 15.47
CA ASN A 317 -1.76 -19.36 16.31
C ASN A 317 -1.25 -18.02 15.79
N ILE A 318 -1.40 -16.98 16.62
CA ILE A 318 -1.06 -15.60 16.25
C ILE A 318 0.44 -15.39 16.05
N ASP A 319 1.29 -16.19 16.69
CA ASP A 319 2.75 -16.07 16.64
C ASP A 319 3.39 -16.92 15.54
N ALA A 320 2.62 -17.84 14.95
CA ALA A 320 3.09 -18.71 13.88
C ALA A 320 3.02 -18.01 12.51
N PHE A 321 3.88 -18.42 11.59
CA PHE A 321 3.77 -18.07 10.18
C PHE A 321 3.67 -19.35 9.34
N ASP A 322 2.56 -19.50 8.62
CA ASP A 322 2.34 -20.62 7.69
C ASP A 322 2.92 -20.25 6.31
N ILE A 323 4.17 -20.65 6.07
CA ILE A 323 4.90 -20.35 4.83
C ILE A 323 4.26 -21.02 3.61
N ASP A 324 3.65 -22.20 3.77
CA ASP A 324 3.01 -22.93 2.69
C ASP A 324 1.75 -22.20 2.24
N GLN A 325 0.90 -21.78 3.18
CA GLN A 325 -0.28 -20.99 2.87
C GLN A 325 0.09 -19.63 2.25
N ALA A 326 1.16 -19.00 2.72
CA ALA A 326 1.66 -17.77 2.12
C ALA A 326 2.19 -17.97 0.70
N THR A 327 2.86 -19.10 0.45
CA THR A 327 3.36 -19.47 -0.88
C THR A 327 2.22 -19.78 -1.86
N GLU A 328 1.13 -20.37 -1.38
CA GLU A 328 -0.09 -20.58 -2.17
C GLU A 328 -0.71 -19.24 -2.60
N ARG A 329 -0.92 -18.31 -1.64
CA ARG A 329 -1.42 -16.96 -1.95
C ARG A 329 -0.52 -16.23 -2.95
N LEU A 330 0.80 -16.32 -2.77
CA LEU A 330 1.77 -15.75 -3.69
C LEU A 330 1.63 -16.34 -5.09
N THR A 331 1.51 -17.66 -5.22
CA THR A 331 1.35 -18.35 -6.50
C THR A 331 0.07 -17.92 -7.22
N VAL A 332 -1.04 -17.79 -6.49
CA VAL A 332 -2.31 -17.27 -7.02
C VAL A 332 -2.17 -15.81 -7.48
N ALA A 333 -1.49 -14.97 -6.70
CA ALA A 333 -1.25 -13.57 -7.06
C ALA A 333 -0.41 -13.46 -8.35
N LEU A 334 0.73 -14.14 -8.42
CA LEU A 334 1.64 -14.15 -9.59
C LEU A 334 0.94 -14.63 -10.87
N SER A 335 0.02 -15.59 -10.77
CA SER A 335 -0.70 -16.16 -11.91
C SER A 335 -1.93 -15.36 -12.36
N SER A 336 -2.34 -14.34 -11.61
CA SER A 336 -3.47 -13.47 -11.93
C SER A 336 -3.03 -12.17 -12.64
N PRO A 337 -3.91 -11.47 -13.38
CA PRO A 337 -3.64 -10.13 -13.88
C PRO A 337 -3.41 -9.11 -12.77
N ASN A 338 -2.73 -8.00 -13.06
CA ASN A 338 -2.58 -6.90 -12.11
C ASN A 338 -3.95 -6.33 -11.71
N SER A 339 -4.04 -5.91 -10.46
CA SER A 339 -5.24 -5.28 -9.92
C SER A 339 -5.57 -3.96 -10.65
N VAL A 340 -6.86 -3.68 -10.85
CA VAL A 340 -7.32 -2.45 -11.51
C VAL A 340 -7.52 -1.35 -10.48
N ARG A 341 -6.68 -0.32 -10.51
CA ARG A 341 -6.66 0.78 -9.53
C ARG A 341 -7.85 1.75 -9.64
N THR A 342 -8.51 1.84 -10.79
CA THR A 342 -9.71 2.66 -11.00
C THR A 342 -11.02 1.95 -10.64
N GLY A 343 -10.93 0.82 -9.94
CA GLY A 343 -12.05 -0.02 -9.55
C GLY A 343 -11.63 -0.94 -8.42
N MET A 344 -11.04 -0.35 -7.39
CA MET A 344 -10.53 -1.03 -6.21
C MET A 344 -11.63 -1.81 -5.50
N LYS A 345 -11.22 -2.84 -4.77
CA LYS A 345 -12.13 -3.70 -4.03
C LYS A 345 -12.78 -2.87 -2.93
N ALA A 346 -14.10 -3.00 -2.79
CA ALA A 346 -14.83 -2.34 -1.73
C ALA A 346 -16.04 -3.18 -1.32
N PHE A 347 -16.39 -3.09 -0.04
CA PHE A 347 -17.68 -3.56 0.44
C PHE A 347 -18.71 -2.45 0.26
N THR A 348 -19.89 -2.82 -0.24
CA THR A 348 -21.02 -1.91 -0.42
C THR A 348 -22.25 -2.48 0.24
N MET A 349 -22.88 -1.68 1.09
CA MET A 349 -24.24 -1.92 1.58
C MET A 349 -25.22 -1.14 0.70
N PRO A 350 -25.88 -1.80 -0.28
CA PRO A 350 -26.76 -1.10 -1.18
C PRO A 350 -28.02 -0.61 -0.46
N ILE A 351 -28.36 0.68 -0.62
CA ILE A 351 -29.69 1.20 -0.29
C ILE A 351 -30.76 0.52 -1.18
N ASN A 352 -30.38 0.15 -2.41
CA ASN A 352 -31.15 -0.65 -3.35
C ASN A 352 -30.20 -1.62 -4.08
N PRO A 353 -30.52 -2.91 -4.26
CA PRO A 353 -29.67 -3.88 -4.97
C PRO A 353 -29.20 -3.46 -6.36
N SER A 354 -29.95 -2.57 -7.03
CA SER A 354 -29.61 -2.01 -8.35
C SER A 354 -28.72 -0.76 -8.29
N ALA A 355 -28.43 -0.22 -7.11
CA ALA A 355 -27.59 0.95 -6.95
C ALA A 355 -26.16 0.64 -7.43
N LEU A 356 -25.66 1.50 -8.32
CA LEU A 356 -24.28 1.46 -8.78
C LEU A 356 -23.39 2.15 -7.74
N ASP A 357 -22.22 1.58 -7.49
CA ASP A 357 -21.19 2.25 -6.70
C ASP A 357 -20.62 3.44 -7.50
N PRO A 358 -20.80 4.68 -7.04
CA PRO A 358 -20.36 5.86 -7.78
C PRO A 358 -18.83 5.96 -7.92
N ARG A 359 -18.06 5.17 -7.15
CA ARG A 359 -16.60 5.13 -7.22
C ARG A 359 -16.11 4.39 -8.46
N ILE A 360 -16.91 3.49 -9.04
CA ILE A 360 -16.49 2.76 -10.24
C ILE A 360 -16.51 3.71 -11.44
N GLY A 361 -15.32 4.02 -11.93
CA GLY A 361 -15.13 4.81 -13.13
C GLY A 361 -15.54 4.06 -14.41
N LYS A 362 -15.39 4.74 -15.55
CA LYS A 362 -15.68 4.14 -16.86
C LYS A 362 -14.76 2.95 -17.12
N LEU A 363 -15.34 1.77 -17.35
CA LEU A 363 -14.60 0.55 -17.67
C LEU A 363 -13.83 0.70 -18.99
N LYS A 364 -12.56 0.30 -18.97
CA LYS A 364 -11.71 0.19 -20.16
C LYS A 364 -11.96 -1.14 -20.88
N LYS A 365 -11.48 -1.26 -22.13
CA LYS A 365 -11.66 -2.47 -22.94
C LYS A 365 -11.15 -3.72 -22.20
N GLY A 366 -12.03 -4.71 -22.05
CA GLY A 366 -11.72 -6.00 -21.40
C GLY A 366 -11.75 -5.98 -19.88
N GLN A 367 -12.18 -4.87 -19.27
CA GLN A 367 -12.50 -4.80 -17.84
C GLN A 367 -13.97 -5.18 -17.59
N SER A 368 -14.22 -5.78 -16.43
CA SER A 368 -15.54 -6.16 -15.95
C SER A 368 -15.64 -5.99 -14.44
N ILE A 369 -16.84 -5.71 -13.94
CA ILE A 369 -17.11 -5.64 -12.50
C ILE A 369 -17.42 -7.05 -12.01
N GLN A 370 -16.70 -7.49 -10.99
CA GLN A 370 -17.02 -8.69 -10.22
C GLN A 370 -17.73 -8.29 -8.94
N ARG A 371 -18.80 -9.02 -8.60
CA ARG A 371 -19.56 -8.85 -7.37
C ARG A 371 -19.71 -10.19 -6.68
N GLU A 372 -19.52 -10.18 -5.37
CA GLU A 372 -19.72 -11.33 -4.51
C GLU A 372 -20.61 -10.89 -3.35
N TRP A 373 -21.78 -11.51 -3.22
CA TRP A 373 -22.72 -11.18 -2.16
C TRP A 373 -22.25 -11.79 -0.83
N ASP A 374 -22.22 -10.96 0.20
CA ASP A 374 -21.93 -11.37 1.57
C ASP A 374 -23.26 -11.47 2.33
N HIS A 375 -23.70 -12.70 2.58
CA HIS A 375 -24.97 -12.96 3.24
C HIS A 375 -25.00 -12.52 4.70
N ASP A 376 -23.86 -12.56 5.38
CA ASP A 376 -23.76 -12.25 6.81
C ASP A 376 -23.80 -10.73 7.03
N SER A 377 -23.15 -9.98 6.15
CA SER A 377 -23.08 -8.51 6.23
C SER A 377 -24.20 -7.80 5.44
N HIS A 378 -25.12 -8.55 4.82
CA HIS A 378 -26.21 -8.03 3.99
C HIS A 378 -25.75 -7.00 2.92
N GLY A 379 -24.63 -7.28 2.27
CA GLY A 379 -24.05 -6.40 1.26
C GLY A 379 -23.28 -7.20 0.22
N TYR A 380 -22.46 -6.52 -0.59
CA TYR A 380 -21.62 -7.19 -1.57
C TYR A 380 -20.21 -6.61 -1.62
N TRP A 381 -19.25 -7.51 -1.80
CA TRP A 381 -17.91 -7.16 -2.24
C TRP A 381 -17.92 -6.91 -3.73
N GLN A 382 -17.21 -5.89 -4.16
CA GLN A 382 -17.13 -5.52 -5.57
C GLN A 382 -15.71 -5.10 -5.93
N GLU A 383 -15.24 -5.48 -7.11
CA GLU A 383 -14.01 -4.95 -7.70
C GLU A 383 -14.08 -4.97 -9.23
N THR A 384 -13.25 -4.15 -9.89
CA THR A 384 -13.04 -4.25 -11.32
C THR A 384 -11.86 -5.18 -11.61
N THR A 385 -12.07 -6.15 -12.49
CA THR A 385 -11.02 -7.06 -12.96
C THR A 385 -10.78 -6.87 -14.45
N SER A 386 -9.59 -7.25 -14.91
CA SER A 386 -9.20 -7.20 -16.32
C SER A 386 -8.99 -8.62 -16.85
N SER A 387 -9.55 -8.90 -18.02
CA SER A 387 -9.27 -10.12 -18.80
C SER A 387 -8.13 -9.92 -19.80
N THR A 388 -7.61 -8.70 -19.91
CA THR A 388 -6.51 -8.35 -20.82
C THR A 388 -5.16 -8.61 -20.17
N LYS A 389 -4.15 -8.89 -20.99
CA LYS A 389 -2.76 -8.99 -20.52
C LYS A 389 -2.30 -7.67 -19.89
N ASP A 390 -1.45 -7.79 -18.89
CA ASP A 390 -0.82 -6.62 -18.27
C ASP A 390 0.08 -5.88 -19.26
N LYS A 391 0.35 -4.60 -18.97
CA LYS A 391 1.36 -3.83 -19.71
C LYS A 391 2.69 -4.56 -19.60
N ARG A 392 3.46 -4.61 -20.69
CA ARG A 392 4.75 -5.32 -20.73
C ARG A 392 5.70 -4.85 -19.61
N SER A 393 5.78 -3.54 -19.37
CA SER A 393 6.61 -2.96 -18.30
C SER A 393 6.21 -3.38 -16.88
N GLN A 394 4.99 -3.86 -16.68
CA GLN A 394 4.47 -4.33 -15.40
C GLN A 394 4.22 -5.85 -15.40
N SER A 395 4.59 -6.54 -16.48
CA SER A 395 4.39 -7.98 -16.61
C SER A 395 5.51 -8.75 -15.95
N ILE A 396 5.13 -9.80 -15.23
CA ILE A 396 6.03 -10.76 -14.60
C ILE A 396 5.72 -12.16 -15.11
N CYS A 397 6.66 -13.09 -14.95
CA CYS A 397 6.41 -14.49 -15.21
C CYS A 397 5.37 -15.03 -14.21
N ALA A 398 4.26 -15.58 -14.69
CA ALA A 398 3.21 -16.10 -13.83
C ALA A 398 3.61 -17.31 -12.96
N ALA A 399 4.69 -18.01 -13.33
CA ALA A 399 5.17 -19.17 -12.59
C ALA A 399 6.18 -18.81 -11.49
N CYS A 400 6.97 -17.76 -11.68
CA CYS A 400 8.10 -17.44 -10.79
C CYS A 400 8.18 -15.98 -10.34
N GLY A 401 7.43 -15.07 -10.96
CA GLY A 401 7.45 -13.64 -10.65
C GLY A 401 8.63 -12.85 -11.25
N LYS A 402 9.48 -13.47 -12.08
CA LYS A 402 10.57 -12.78 -12.78
C LYS A 402 10.04 -11.64 -13.65
N PRO A 403 10.47 -10.38 -13.42
CA PRO A 403 10.21 -9.31 -14.36
C PRO A 403 11.00 -9.58 -15.65
N GLY A 404 10.37 -9.38 -16.80
CA GLY A 404 11.03 -9.63 -18.08
C GLY A 404 10.54 -8.76 -19.21
N GLY A 405 9.62 -7.82 -18.97
CA GLY A 405 9.23 -6.84 -19.97
C GLY A 405 8.84 -7.47 -21.32
N GLN A 406 9.63 -7.16 -22.34
CA GLN A 406 9.46 -7.63 -23.71
C GLN A 406 9.89 -9.10 -23.90
N ASP A 407 10.80 -9.61 -23.07
CA ASP A 407 11.38 -10.96 -23.19
C ASP A 407 10.41 -12.07 -22.74
N LEU A 408 9.35 -11.70 -22.02
CA LEU A 408 8.34 -12.65 -21.58
C LEU A 408 7.52 -13.18 -22.77
N LYS A 409 7.37 -14.50 -22.83
CA LYS A 409 6.55 -15.20 -23.82
C LYS A 409 5.10 -15.26 -23.35
N THR A 410 4.17 -14.94 -24.25
CA THR A 410 2.74 -14.96 -23.93
C THR A 410 2.17 -16.36 -24.13
N CYS A 411 1.25 -16.79 -23.26
CA CYS A 411 0.48 -18.01 -23.44
C CYS A 411 -0.26 -17.97 -24.79
N SER A 412 0.00 -18.94 -25.67
CA SER A 412 -0.64 -19.05 -26.97
C SER A 412 -2.15 -19.29 -26.90
N GLY A 413 -2.64 -19.85 -25.78
CA GLY A 413 -4.05 -20.13 -25.54
C GLY A 413 -4.87 -18.88 -25.21
N CYS A 414 -4.69 -18.34 -24.00
CA CYS A 414 -5.50 -17.20 -23.52
C CYS A 414 -4.96 -15.83 -23.93
N ARG A 415 -3.69 -15.74 -24.37
CA ARG A 415 -2.97 -14.49 -24.68
C ARG A 415 -2.92 -13.45 -23.55
N ALA A 416 -3.28 -13.84 -22.33
CA ALA A 416 -3.33 -12.98 -21.15
C ALA A 416 -2.12 -13.14 -20.24
N ILE A 417 -1.65 -14.38 -20.05
CA ILE A 417 -0.59 -14.73 -19.09
C ILE A 417 0.79 -14.81 -19.77
N LEU A 418 1.84 -14.46 -19.04
CA LEU A 418 3.21 -14.35 -19.52
C LEU A 418 4.18 -15.25 -18.75
N TYR A 419 5.23 -15.73 -19.43
CA TYR A 419 6.24 -16.64 -18.91
C TYR A 419 7.64 -16.27 -19.38
N CYS A 420 8.66 -16.40 -18.54
CA CYS A 420 10.04 -16.17 -18.98
C CYS A 420 10.61 -17.34 -19.79
N SER A 421 10.03 -18.54 -19.71
CA SER A 421 10.48 -19.71 -20.47
C SER A 421 9.34 -20.70 -20.74
N ALA A 422 9.58 -21.65 -21.66
CA ALA A 422 8.62 -22.70 -22.00
C ALA A 422 8.48 -23.72 -20.85
N GLU A 423 9.55 -23.92 -20.09
CA GLU A 423 9.60 -24.79 -18.91
C GLU A 423 8.67 -24.26 -17.83
N HIS A 424 8.75 -22.95 -17.52
CA HIS A 424 7.84 -22.30 -16.57
C HIS A 424 6.38 -22.33 -17.04
N GLN A 425 6.12 -22.18 -18.35
CA GLN A 425 4.77 -22.37 -18.88
C GLN A 425 4.27 -23.80 -18.66
N LYS A 426 5.11 -24.82 -18.91
CA LYS A 426 4.74 -26.24 -18.73
C LYS A 426 4.51 -26.58 -17.25
N ALA A 427 5.33 -26.06 -16.34
CA ALA A 427 5.17 -26.25 -14.90
C ALA A 427 3.83 -25.64 -14.43
N HIS A 428 3.63 -24.33 -14.66
CA HIS A 428 2.40 -23.64 -14.27
C HIS A 428 1.15 -24.22 -14.95
N TRP A 429 1.27 -24.77 -16.18
CA TRP A 429 0.17 -25.47 -16.84
C TRP A 429 -0.36 -26.66 -16.05
N LYS A 430 0.54 -27.47 -15.46
CA LYS A 430 0.16 -28.63 -14.67
C LYS A 430 -0.53 -28.22 -13.37
N ASP A 431 0.01 -27.20 -12.72
CA ASP A 431 -0.36 -26.86 -11.35
C ASP A 431 -1.66 -26.04 -11.28
N ALA A 432 -1.81 -25.00 -12.11
CA ALA A 432 -2.94 -24.07 -12.02
C ALA A 432 -3.51 -23.60 -13.36
N HIS A 433 -2.65 -23.26 -14.33
CA HIS A 433 -3.10 -22.52 -15.52
C HIS A 433 -4.07 -23.29 -16.42
N LYS A 434 -4.01 -24.63 -16.45
CA LYS A 434 -4.92 -25.45 -17.28
C LYS A 434 -6.39 -25.18 -16.99
N LYS A 435 -6.76 -24.90 -15.73
CA LYS A 435 -8.15 -24.61 -15.31
C LYS A 435 -8.56 -23.16 -15.62
N GLN A 436 -7.60 -22.25 -15.67
CA GLN A 436 -7.80 -20.82 -15.87
C GLN A 436 -7.70 -20.40 -17.35
N CYS A 437 -7.01 -21.19 -18.16
CA CYS A 437 -6.78 -20.89 -19.56
C CYS A 437 -8.08 -21.05 -20.36
N SER A 438 -8.65 -19.92 -20.75
CA SER A 438 -9.88 -19.84 -21.51
C SER A 438 -9.67 -20.25 -22.97
N ARG A 439 -9.70 -21.56 -23.26
CA ARG A 439 -9.84 -22.08 -24.64
C ARG A 439 -11.06 -21.52 -25.40
N LYS A 440 -12.00 -20.83 -24.73
CA LYS A 440 -13.16 -20.15 -25.34
C LYS A 440 -12.78 -19.00 -26.29
N TYR A 441 -11.60 -18.38 -26.18
CA TYR A 441 -11.20 -17.24 -27.02
C TYR A 441 -10.41 -17.62 -28.28
N LEU A 442 -10.22 -18.91 -28.55
CA LEU A 442 -9.60 -19.42 -29.79
C LEU A 442 -10.62 -19.77 -30.88
N LYS A 443 -11.93 -19.66 -30.61
CA LYS A 443 -12.97 -19.74 -31.64
C LYS A 443 -13.43 -18.34 -32.03
N LYS A 444 -12.66 -17.69 -32.88
CA LYS A 444 -13.16 -16.87 -33.98
C LYS A 444 -12.09 -16.75 -35.04
#